data_AF-A0A2W7I0E2-F1
#
_entry.id   AF-A0A2W7I0E2-F1
#
_cell.length_a   1.000
_cell.length_b   1.000
_cell.length_c   1.000
_cell.angle_alpha   90.00
_cell.angle_beta   90.00
_cell.angle_gamma   90.00
#
_symmetry.space_group_name_H-M   'P 1'
#
loop_
_entity.id
_entity.type
_entity.pdbx_description
1 polymer ?
#
loop_
_entity_poly.entity_id
_entity_poly.type
_entity_poly.pdbx_seq_one_letter_code
_entity_poly.pdbx_strand_id
1 'polypeptide(L)'
;MSDTIAAARAMAQTLINVRRATAPITREVIASVVDDVLRLPGLGASALERSTLIADLESAYTVWIGRATQLTDNDDHVAWLNAERKRDWRYWARYELFLRSRLPDAALRGLDQETDRILGLIEDPLRAGAWAGALAR
;
A
#
# COMPACT_ATOMS: atom_id res chain seq x y z
N MET A 1 -2.46 -19.68 -14.90
CA MET A 1 -1.31 -19.29 -14.07
C MET A 1 -1.05 -20.49 -13.16
N SER A 2 0.13 -21.12 -13.22
CA SER A 2 0.40 -22.33 -12.42
C SER A 2 0.29 -22.02 -10.92
N ASP A 3 -0.22 -22.95 -10.10
CA ASP A 3 -0.33 -22.79 -8.64
C ASP A 3 1.03 -22.42 -8.01
N THR A 4 2.11 -22.94 -8.61
CA THR A 4 3.50 -22.62 -8.27
C THR A 4 3.83 -21.13 -8.41
N ILE A 5 3.33 -20.47 -9.45
CA ILE A 5 3.56 -19.04 -9.71
C ILE A 5 2.81 -18.18 -8.69
N ALA A 6 1.59 -18.58 -8.34
CA ALA A 6 0.81 -17.89 -7.32
C ALA A 6 1.49 -17.97 -5.95
N ALA A 7 2.02 -19.14 -5.58
CA ALA A 7 2.78 -19.33 -4.36
C ALA A 7 4.09 -18.51 -4.34
N ALA A 8 4.85 -18.53 -5.43
CA ALA A 8 6.06 -17.73 -5.58
C ALA A 8 5.77 -16.23 -5.43
N ARG A 9 4.69 -15.75 -6.05
CA ARG A 9 4.23 -14.36 -5.91
C ARG A 9 3.89 -14.00 -4.47
N ALA A 10 3.11 -14.82 -3.78
CA ALA A 10 2.71 -14.56 -2.40
C ALA A 10 3.92 -14.49 -1.45
N MET A 11 4.90 -15.36 -1.66
CA MET A 11 6.12 -15.37 -0.85
C MET A 11 7.03 -14.17 -1.17
N ALA A 12 7.22 -13.85 -2.45
CA ALA A 12 7.95 -12.65 -2.86
C ALA A 12 7.32 -11.37 -2.28
N GLN A 13 5.99 -11.28 -2.29
CA GLN A 13 5.26 -10.17 -1.68
C GLN A 13 5.53 -10.05 -0.18
N THR A 14 5.50 -11.18 0.54
CA THR A 14 5.80 -11.23 1.98
C THR A 14 7.23 -10.75 2.26
N LEU A 15 8.22 -11.23 1.51
CA LEU A 15 9.62 -10.85 1.69
C LEU A 15 9.88 -9.37 1.36
N ILE A 16 9.27 -8.84 0.30
CA ILE A 16 9.36 -7.42 -0.05
C ILE A 16 8.76 -6.56 1.08
N ASN A 17 7.62 -6.96 1.65
CA ASN A 17 6.99 -6.25 2.77
C ASN A 17 7.89 -6.21 4.02
N VAL A 18 8.59 -7.31 4.33
CA VAL A 18 9.57 -7.35 5.43
C VAL A 18 10.75 -6.42 5.17
N ARG A 19 11.31 -6.43 3.95
CA ARG A 19 12.45 -5.55 3.59
C ARG A 19 12.05 -4.06 3.53
N ARG A 20 10.78 -3.75 3.24
CA ARG A 20 10.25 -2.37 3.19
C ARG A 20 10.38 -1.60 4.50
N ALA A 21 10.46 -2.30 5.63
CA ALA A 21 10.63 -1.65 6.94
C ALA A 21 12.02 -0.99 7.10
N THR A 22 12.99 -1.39 6.29
CA THR A 22 14.40 -0.99 6.46
C THR A 22 15.02 -0.32 5.24
N ALA A 23 14.46 -0.52 4.03
CA ALA A 23 15.00 0.06 2.80
C ALA A 23 13.93 0.39 1.74
N PRO A 24 14.20 1.36 0.83
CA PRO A 24 13.36 1.61 -0.33
C PRO A 24 13.32 0.39 -1.26
N ILE A 25 12.13 0.07 -1.77
CA ILE A 25 11.94 -1.03 -2.71
C ILE A 25 12.33 -0.53 -4.10
N THR A 26 13.50 -0.90 -4.59
CA THR A 26 13.91 -0.62 -5.97
C THR A 26 13.61 -1.80 -6.87
N ARG A 27 13.69 -1.58 -8.18
CA ARG A 27 13.60 -2.63 -9.20
C ARG A 27 14.54 -3.80 -8.92
N GLU A 28 15.76 -3.49 -8.51
CA GLU A 28 16.82 -4.46 -8.23
C GLU A 28 16.45 -5.32 -7.00
N VAL A 29 15.85 -4.71 -5.98
CA VAL A 29 15.37 -5.42 -4.79
C VAL A 29 14.24 -6.38 -5.16
N ILE A 30 13.29 -5.95 -5.99
CA ILE A 30 12.18 -6.80 -6.47
C ILE A 30 12.74 -7.99 -7.25
N ALA A 31 13.64 -7.75 -8.21
CA ALA A 31 14.26 -8.80 -9.01
C ALA A 31 15.04 -9.80 -8.14
N SER A 32 15.83 -9.31 -7.17
CA SER A 32 16.57 -10.15 -6.23
C SER A 32 15.64 -11.04 -5.40
N VAL A 33 14.54 -10.49 -4.87
CA VAL A 33 13.59 -11.29 -4.06
C VAL A 33 12.93 -12.36 -4.92
N VAL A 34 12.55 -12.03 -6.16
CA VAL A 34 12.00 -13.01 -7.09
C VAL A 34 13.00 -14.13 -7.35
N ASP A 35 14.27 -13.80 -7.60
CA ASP A 35 15.32 -14.80 -7.83
C ASP A 35 15.52 -15.71 -6.61
N ASP A 36 15.51 -15.16 -5.40
CA ASP A 36 15.64 -15.93 -4.16
C ASP A 36 14.46 -16.89 -3.97
N VAL A 37 13.23 -16.44 -4.27
CA VAL A 37 12.03 -17.29 -4.15
C VAL A 37 12.02 -18.41 -5.20
N LEU A 38 12.37 -18.12 -6.45
CA LEU A 38 12.37 -19.10 -7.53
C LEU A 38 13.46 -20.17 -7.39
N ARG A 39 14.48 -19.94 -6.55
CA ARG A 39 15.50 -20.94 -6.18
C ARG A 39 14.98 -22.01 -5.22
N LEU A 40 13.84 -21.77 -4.57
CA LEU A 40 13.29 -22.72 -3.62
C LEU A 40 12.70 -23.96 -4.33
N PRO A 41 12.89 -25.16 -3.77
CA PRO A 41 12.35 -26.39 -4.35
C PRO A 41 10.83 -26.28 -4.56
N GLY A 42 10.37 -26.66 -5.74
CA GLY A 42 8.93 -26.65 -6.08
C GLY A 42 8.37 -25.27 -6.47
N LEU A 43 9.19 -24.21 -6.46
CA LEU A 43 8.83 -22.85 -6.89
C LEU A 43 9.56 -22.37 -8.14
N GLY A 44 10.25 -23.28 -8.84
CA GLY A 44 10.92 -22.97 -10.09
C GLY A 44 9.93 -22.46 -11.15
N ALA A 45 10.38 -21.52 -11.96
CA ALA A 45 9.60 -20.93 -13.04
C ALA A 45 10.47 -20.76 -14.29
N SER A 46 9.83 -20.73 -15.45
CA SER A 46 10.49 -20.36 -16.71
C SER A 46 10.95 -18.90 -16.71
N ALA A 47 11.87 -18.55 -17.63
CA ALA A 47 12.32 -17.17 -17.78
C ALA A 47 11.18 -16.19 -18.10
N LEU A 48 10.18 -16.64 -18.87
CA LEU A 48 8.98 -15.86 -19.18
C LEU A 48 8.17 -15.60 -17.91
N GLU A 49 7.89 -16.63 -17.14
CA GLU A 49 7.15 -16.52 -15.88
C GLU A 49 7.86 -15.64 -14.85
N ARG A 50 9.19 -15.74 -14.75
CA ARG A 50 10.01 -14.83 -13.95
C ARG A 50 9.83 -13.38 -14.39
N SER A 51 9.92 -13.11 -15.69
CA SER A 51 9.79 -11.75 -16.23
C SER A 51 8.41 -11.16 -15.96
N THR A 52 7.35 -11.96 -16.11
CA THR A 52 5.98 -11.58 -15.77
C THR A 52 5.83 -11.31 -14.28
N LEU A 53 6.41 -12.15 -13.42
CA LEU A 53 6.35 -11.98 -11.97
C LEU A 53 7.04 -10.68 -11.52
N ILE A 54 8.19 -10.36 -12.11
CA ILE A 54 8.89 -9.09 -11.85
C ILE A 54 8.05 -7.91 -12.32
N ALA A 55 7.51 -7.93 -13.54
CA ALA A 55 6.68 -6.85 -14.06
C ALA A 55 5.40 -6.63 -13.23
N ASP A 56 4.76 -7.71 -12.77
CA ASP A 56 3.61 -7.67 -11.89
C ASP A 56 3.93 -7.01 -10.55
N LEU A 57 5.06 -7.38 -9.94
CA LEU A 57 5.52 -6.80 -8.67
C LEU A 57 5.98 -5.36 -8.88
N GLU A 58 6.73 -5.06 -9.93
CA GLU A 58 7.11 -3.68 -10.31
C GLU A 58 5.88 -2.80 -10.47
N SER A 59 4.85 -3.23 -11.21
CA SER A 59 3.59 -2.48 -11.35
C SER A 59 2.90 -2.28 -10.00
N ALA A 60 2.86 -3.33 -9.18
CA ALA A 60 2.28 -3.27 -7.84
C ALA A 60 3.04 -2.33 -6.88
N TYR A 61 4.34 -2.14 -7.06
CA TYR A 61 5.17 -1.33 -6.17
C TYR A 61 5.58 0.03 -6.77
N THR A 62 5.51 0.24 -8.08
CA THR A 62 5.83 1.53 -8.74
C THR A 62 4.86 2.62 -8.32
N VAL A 63 3.56 2.28 -8.20
CA VAL A 63 2.53 3.18 -7.65
C VAL A 63 2.82 3.50 -6.16
N TRP A 64 3.54 2.64 -5.46
CA TRP A 64 3.84 2.75 -4.02
C TRP A 64 5.23 3.30 -3.68
N ILE A 65 6.17 3.31 -4.63
CA ILE A 65 7.53 3.86 -4.46
C ILE A 65 7.51 5.40 -4.49
N GLY A 66 6.45 6.01 -5.05
CA GLY A 66 6.15 7.43 -4.90
C GLY A 66 5.70 7.80 -3.48
N ARG A 67 6.45 7.39 -2.45
CA ARG A 67 6.16 7.76 -1.06
C ARG A 67 6.57 9.23 -0.88
N ALA A 68 5.60 10.12 -0.81
CA ALA A 68 5.84 11.53 -0.54
C ALA A 68 6.64 11.68 0.77
N THR A 69 7.70 12.48 0.74
CA THR A 69 8.42 12.85 1.97
C THR A 69 7.54 13.84 2.75
N GLN A 70 7.31 13.56 4.02
CA GLN A 70 6.40 14.34 4.86
C GLN A 70 7.18 15.07 5.94
N LEU A 71 6.96 16.39 6.01
CA LEU A 71 7.35 17.21 7.16
C LEU A 71 6.13 17.27 8.08
N THR A 72 6.24 16.69 9.28
CA THR A 72 5.16 16.70 10.28
C THR A 72 5.67 17.33 11.56
N ASP A 73 4.94 18.33 12.03
CA ASP A 73 4.95 18.77 13.41
C ASP A 73 3.67 18.20 14.06
N ASN A 74 3.83 17.28 15.01
CA ASN A 74 2.72 16.59 15.66
C ASN A 74 2.37 17.20 17.02
N ASP A 75 3.04 18.29 17.44
CA ASP A 75 2.72 18.93 18.70
C ASP A 75 1.28 19.46 18.66
N ASP A 76 0.46 18.93 19.56
CA ASP A 76 -0.96 19.24 19.70
C ASP A 76 -1.82 18.88 18.46
N HIS A 77 -1.37 18.02 17.54
CA HIS A 77 -2.17 17.61 16.37
C HIS A 77 -3.38 16.73 16.73
N VAL A 78 -4.58 17.06 16.22
CA VAL A 78 -5.77 16.20 16.36
C VAL A 78 -6.22 15.73 14.98
N ALA A 79 -5.88 14.48 14.66
CA ALA A 79 -6.21 13.90 13.36
C ALA A 79 -7.72 13.84 13.11
N TRP A 80 -8.14 14.28 11.92
CA TRP A 80 -9.51 14.16 11.44
C TRP A 80 -9.91 12.69 11.33
N LEU A 81 -9.04 11.84 10.75
CA LEU A 81 -9.29 10.42 10.66
C LEU A 81 -8.94 9.71 11.97
N ASN A 82 -9.96 9.25 12.68
CA ASN A 82 -9.84 8.43 13.87
C ASN A 82 -10.56 7.08 13.70
N ALA A 83 -10.40 6.17 14.67
CA ALA A 83 -10.97 4.82 14.60
C ALA A 83 -12.51 4.82 14.46
N GLU A 84 -13.20 5.76 15.10
CA GLU A 84 -14.65 5.88 15.04
C GLU A 84 -15.13 6.30 13.64
N ARG A 85 -14.56 7.37 13.09
CA ARG A 85 -14.87 7.85 11.73
C ARG A 85 -14.51 6.82 10.67
N LYS A 86 -13.39 6.11 10.83
CA LYS A 86 -12.99 5.05 9.91
C LYS A 86 -13.96 3.87 9.93
N ARG A 87 -14.45 3.47 11.12
CA ARG A 87 -15.41 2.36 11.28
C ARG A 87 -16.70 2.61 10.50
N ASP A 88 -17.20 3.85 10.53
CA ASP A 88 -18.49 4.19 9.94
C ASP A 88 -18.37 4.68 8.47
N TRP A 89 -17.21 4.49 7.84
CA TRP A 89 -16.89 5.05 6.54
C TRP A 89 -17.45 4.25 5.36
N ARG A 90 -18.75 4.44 5.10
CA ARG A 90 -19.50 3.71 4.08
C ARG A 90 -19.04 3.97 2.64
N TYR A 91 -18.59 5.19 2.34
CA TYR A 91 -18.21 5.57 0.98
C TYR A 91 -16.94 4.84 0.52
N TRP A 92 -15.93 4.78 1.39
CA TRP A 92 -14.67 4.10 1.09
C TRP A 92 -14.88 2.60 0.84
N ALA A 93 -15.61 1.89 1.70
CA ALA A 93 -15.88 0.46 1.51
C ALA A 93 -16.59 0.16 0.18
N ARG A 94 -17.51 1.02 -0.25
CA ARG A 94 -18.18 0.89 -1.56
C ARG A 94 -17.24 1.17 -2.72
N TYR A 95 -16.37 2.17 -2.58
CA TYR A 95 -15.39 2.53 -3.59
C TYR A 95 -14.31 1.45 -3.74
N GLU A 96 -13.85 0.88 -2.62
CA GLU A 96 -12.93 -0.26 -2.59
C GLU A 96 -13.52 -1.47 -3.35
N LEU A 97 -14.78 -1.80 -3.08
CA LEU A 97 -15.49 -2.88 -3.78
C LEU A 97 -15.54 -2.65 -5.29
N PHE A 98 -15.81 -1.41 -5.71
CA PHE A 98 -15.82 -1.04 -7.12
C PHE A 98 -14.44 -1.19 -7.77
N LEU A 99 -13.38 -0.76 -7.07
CA LEU A 99 -12.01 -0.80 -7.57
C LEU A 99 -11.40 -2.21 -7.61
N ARG A 100 -11.89 -3.14 -6.78
CA ARG A 100 -11.40 -4.52 -6.73
C ARG A 100 -11.49 -5.28 -8.07
N SER A 101 -12.40 -4.88 -8.95
CA SER A 101 -12.51 -5.45 -10.31
C SER A 101 -11.52 -4.84 -11.32
N ARG A 102 -10.85 -3.74 -10.97
CA ARG A 102 -10.04 -2.91 -11.88
C ARG A 102 -8.59 -2.79 -11.47
N LEU A 103 -8.28 -3.05 -10.20
CA LEU A 103 -6.94 -2.91 -9.63
C LEU A 103 -6.50 -4.25 -9.00
N PRO A 104 -5.21 -4.61 -9.10
CA PRO A 104 -4.66 -5.68 -8.29
C PRO A 104 -4.82 -5.39 -6.80
N ASP A 105 -5.01 -6.43 -5.97
CA ASP A 105 -5.20 -6.28 -4.52
C ASP A 105 -4.08 -5.47 -3.84
N ALA A 106 -2.85 -5.57 -4.35
CA ALA A 106 -1.72 -4.79 -3.83
C ALA A 106 -1.85 -3.29 -4.09
N ALA A 107 -2.36 -2.88 -5.25
CA ALA A 107 -2.61 -1.48 -5.58
C ALA A 107 -3.79 -0.94 -4.76
N LEU A 108 -4.84 -1.74 -4.58
CA LEU A 108 -6.01 -1.39 -3.77
C LEU A 108 -5.64 -1.14 -2.29
N ARG A 109 -4.82 -2.02 -1.70
CA ARG A 109 -4.27 -1.82 -0.34
C ARG A 109 -3.40 -0.55 -0.23
N GLY A 110 -2.83 -0.08 -1.33
CA GLY A 110 -2.04 1.15 -1.36
C GLY A 110 -2.86 2.38 -1.36
N LEU A 111 -3.92 2.35 -2.16
CA LEU A 111 -4.88 3.42 -2.17
C LEU A 111 -5.53 3.57 -0.78
N ASP A 112 -5.85 2.46 -0.11
CA ASP A 112 -6.33 2.45 1.29
C ASP A 112 -5.35 3.14 2.25
N GLN A 113 -4.09 2.69 2.26
CA GLN A 113 -3.06 3.24 3.16
C GLN A 113 -2.76 4.72 2.90
N GLU A 114 -2.69 5.15 1.64
CA GLU A 114 -2.45 6.57 1.33
C GLU A 114 -3.65 7.45 1.61
N THR A 115 -4.87 6.94 1.40
CA THR A 115 -6.10 7.64 1.75
C THR A 115 -6.16 7.87 3.26
N ASP A 116 -5.91 6.83 4.06
CA ASP A 116 -5.80 6.94 5.51
C ASP A 116 -4.73 7.94 5.92
N ARG A 117 -3.54 7.85 5.29
CA ARG A 117 -2.42 8.73 5.61
C ARG A 117 -2.78 10.19 5.36
N ILE A 118 -3.25 10.53 4.15
CA ILE A 118 -3.62 11.91 3.76
C ILE A 118 -4.64 12.48 4.74
N LEU A 119 -5.66 11.71 5.09
CA LEU A 119 -6.74 12.17 5.95
C LEU A 119 -6.33 12.23 7.43
N GLY A 120 -5.36 11.41 7.82
CA GLY A 120 -4.68 11.53 9.10
C GLY A 120 -3.81 12.79 9.22
N LEU A 121 -3.53 13.50 8.11
CA LEU A 121 -2.76 14.75 8.15
C LEU A 121 -3.64 15.98 8.37
N ILE A 122 -4.94 15.81 8.18
CA ILE A 122 -5.92 16.90 8.29
C ILE A 122 -6.31 17.02 9.76
N GLU A 123 -6.37 18.25 10.27
CA GLU A 123 -6.91 18.54 11.60
C GLU A 123 -8.42 18.26 11.68
N ASP A 124 -8.88 17.84 12.86
CA ASP A 124 -10.31 17.71 13.13
C ASP A 124 -10.99 19.10 13.08
N PRO A 125 -11.91 19.35 12.13
CA PRO A 125 -12.55 20.65 11.97
C PRO A 125 -13.49 20.99 13.14
N LEU A 126 -13.84 20.02 13.98
CA LEU A 126 -14.67 20.23 15.18
C LEU A 126 -13.84 20.62 16.41
N ARG A 127 -12.51 20.63 16.30
CA ARG A 127 -11.60 21.03 17.38
C ARG A 127 -11.75 22.52 17.67
N ALA A 128 -11.78 22.87 18.96
CA ALA A 128 -11.69 24.26 19.39
C ALA A 128 -10.27 24.82 19.19
N GLY A 129 -10.16 26.11 18.82
CA GLY A 129 -8.88 26.82 18.70
C GLY A 129 -8.66 27.43 17.30
N ALA A 130 -7.40 27.76 16.99
CA ALA A 130 -7.02 28.47 15.76
C ALA A 130 -7.38 27.74 14.45
N TRP A 131 -7.69 26.45 14.54
CA TRP A 131 -8.04 25.57 13.42
C TRP A 131 -9.53 25.23 13.36
N ALA A 132 -10.37 25.84 14.22
CA ALA A 132 -11.82 25.64 14.18
C ALA A 132 -12.39 26.10 12.82
N GLY A 133 -13.03 25.18 12.09
CA GLY A 133 -13.67 25.48 10.82
C GLY A 133 -14.84 26.46 11.01
N ALA A 134 -14.98 27.45 10.13
CA ALA A 134 -15.97 28.53 10.20
C ALA A 134 -17.46 28.09 10.08
N LEU A 135 -17.77 26.80 10.21
CA LEU A 135 -19.12 26.23 10.07
C LEU A 135 -19.86 26.04 11.40
N ALA A 136 -19.38 26.63 12.49
CA ALA A 136 -20.15 26.77 13.73
C ALA A 136 -20.96 28.09 13.72
N ARG A 137 -21.94 28.21 12.81
CA ARG A 137 -23.09 29.12 12.94
C ARG A 137 -24.34 28.52 12.30
#